data_AF-A0A944TTJ1-F1
#
_entry.id   AF-A0A944TTJ1-F1
#
_cell.length_a   1.000
_cell.length_b   1.000
_cell.length_c   1.000
_cell.angle_alpha   90.00
_cell.angle_beta   90.00
_cell.angle_gamma   90.00
#
_symmetry.space_group_name_H-M   'P 1'
#
loop_
_entity.id
_entity.type
_entity.pdbx_description
1 polymer ?
#
loop_
_entity_poly.entity_id
_entity_poly.type
_entity_poly.pdbx_seq_one_letter_code
_entity_poly.pdbx_strand_id
1 'polypeptide(L)'
;MNKLFLILILLTCSLSCQKKNYTKEDCEILSMKAYKSLPKEAHLFKKFCGGKKLHYTKRLCQTALQDLIVKVPEKELKKRHGSQIMHCFSQNDLKKFLFRPSKSKD
;
A
#
# COMPACT_ATOMS: atom_id res chain seq x y z
N MET A 1 33.43 33.08 25.04
CA MET A 1 32.55 32.09 24.39
C MET A 1 33.42 31.15 23.57
N ASN A 2 33.58 29.91 24.02
CA ASN A 2 34.58 28.98 23.49
C ASN A 2 34.24 28.52 22.08
N LYS A 3 35.12 28.85 21.11
CA LYS A 3 35.04 28.38 19.71
C LYS A 3 34.94 26.85 19.59
N LEU A 4 35.42 26.12 20.61
CA LEU A 4 35.31 24.66 20.71
C LEU A 4 33.85 24.16 20.77
N PHE A 5 32.94 24.93 21.37
CA PHE A 5 31.54 24.52 21.56
C PHE A 5 30.72 24.60 20.25
N LEU A 6 31.10 25.53 19.36
CA LEU A 6 30.47 25.71 18.04
C LEU A 6 30.81 24.56 17.08
N ILE A 7 32.03 24.00 17.17
CA ILE A 7 32.45 22.87 16.33
C ILE A 7 31.71 21.58 16.75
N LEU A 8 31.44 21.42 18.05
CA LEU A 8 30.75 20.24 18.58
C LEU A 8 29.27 20.17 18.15
N ILE A 9 28.60 21.32 17.99
CA ILE A 9 27.21 21.41 17.52
C ILE A 9 27.11 21.16 16.00
N LEU A 10 28.15 21.49 15.23
CA LEU A 10 28.17 21.26 13.79
C LEU A 10 28.35 19.77 13.43
N LEU A 11 29.05 19.01 14.28
CA LEU A 11 29.31 17.58 14.05
C LEU A 11 28.10 16.67 14.33
N THR A 12 27.15 17.09 15.16
CA THR A 12 25.99 16.25 15.52
C THR A 12 24.84 16.31 14.50
N CYS A 13 24.91 17.21 13.51
CA CYS A 13 23.84 17.42 12.53
C CYS A 13 23.90 16.48 11.31
N SER A 14 25.03 15.80 11.06
CA SER A 14 25.25 14.99 9.85
C SER A 14 24.72 13.55 9.93
N LEU A 15 24.16 13.10 11.06
CA LEU A 15 23.68 11.73 11.25
C LEU A 15 22.21 11.49 10.86
N SER A 16 21.43 12.52 10.52
CA SER A 16 19.97 12.40 10.31
C SER A 16 19.52 12.13 8.87
N CYS A 17 20.35 11.44 8.06
CA CYS A 17 19.95 11.02 6.71
C CYS A 17 19.94 9.49 6.58
N GLN A 18 19.14 8.81 7.40
CA GLN A 18 18.85 7.39 7.18
C GLN A 18 17.91 7.23 5.98
N LYS A 19 18.46 6.85 4.82
CA LYS A 19 17.64 6.41 3.67
C LYS A 19 16.87 5.16 4.09
N LYS A 20 15.55 5.26 4.20
CA LYS A 20 14.68 4.11 4.46
C LYS A 20 14.82 3.11 3.30
N ASN A 21 15.36 1.93 3.60
CA ASN A 21 15.44 0.84 2.63
C ASN A 21 14.07 0.15 2.55
N TYR A 22 13.43 0.22 1.39
CA TYR A 22 12.16 -0.46 1.15
C TYR A 22 12.41 -1.88 0.65
N THR A 23 11.86 -2.86 1.37
CA THR A 23 11.87 -4.28 0.97
C THR A 23 10.95 -4.51 -0.23
N LYS A 24 10.88 -5.75 -0.73
CA LYS A 24 9.92 -6.08 -1.79
C LYS A 24 8.50 -5.98 -1.26
N GLU A 25 8.27 -6.53 -0.07
CA GLU A 25 7.00 -6.56 0.64
C GLU A 25 6.48 -5.14 0.91
N ASP A 26 7.35 -4.21 1.33
CA ASP A 26 6.96 -2.81 1.49
C ASP A 26 6.48 -2.20 0.17
N CYS A 27 7.12 -2.55 -0.93
CA CYS A 27 6.75 -2.06 -2.25
C CYS A 27 5.46 -2.68 -2.78
N GLU A 28 5.15 -3.93 -2.44
CA GLU A 28 3.83 -4.53 -2.71
C GLU A 28 2.73 -3.74 -1.98
N ILE A 29 2.93 -3.44 -0.69
CA ILE A 29 1.99 -2.66 0.11
C ILE A 29 1.83 -1.25 -0.45
N LEU A 30 2.94 -0.59 -0.78
CA LEU A 30 2.91 0.74 -1.38
C LEU A 30 2.20 0.76 -2.74
N SER A 31 2.37 -0.28 -3.56
CA SER A 31 1.66 -0.42 -4.84
C SER A 31 0.14 -0.48 -4.64
N MET A 32 -0.33 -1.34 -3.73
CA MET A 32 -1.76 -1.46 -3.42
C MET A 32 -2.33 -0.17 -2.82
N LYS A 33 -1.58 0.51 -1.95
CA LYS A 33 -1.97 1.81 -1.39
C LYS A 33 -1.98 2.93 -2.43
N ALA A 34 -1.02 2.93 -3.36
CA ALA A 34 -0.97 3.86 -4.48
C ALA A 34 -2.19 3.70 -5.40
N TYR A 35 -2.65 2.45 -5.62
CA TYR A 35 -3.89 2.18 -6.37
C TYR A 35 -5.11 2.85 -5.74
N LYS A 36 -5.17 2.89 -4.41
CA LYS A 36 -6.24 3.59 -3.64
C LYS A 36 -6.14 5.12 -3.69
N SER A 37 -5.31 5.67 -4.57
CA SER A 37 -5.09 7.12 -4.74
C SER A 37 -4.60 7.82 -3.47
N LEU A 38 -3.86 7.11 -2.61
CA LEU A 38 -3.22 7.71 -1.43
C LEU A 38 -1.95 8.48 -1.86
N PRO A 39 -1.91 9.83 -1.79
CA PRO A 39 -0.88 10.61 -2.46
C PRO A 39 0.53 10.39 -1.92
N LYS A 40 0.64 10.24 -0.58
CA LYS A 40 1.92 10.01 0.10
C LYS A 40 2.52 8.67 -0.31
N GLU A 41 1.73 7.62 -0.28
CA GLU A 41 2.15 6.27 -0.64
C GLU A 41 2.45 6.14 -2.13
N ALA A 42 1.66 6.78 -2.99
CA ALA A 42 1.95 6.86 -4.42
C ALA A 42 3.30 7.53 -4.70
N HIS A 43 3.62 8.62 -3.97
CA HIS A 43 4.92 9.26 -4.07
C HIS A 43 6.07 8.33 -3.63
N LEU A 44 5.93 7.68 -2.47
CA LEU A 44 6.93 6.75 -1.95
C LEU A 44 7.14 5.55 -2.90
N PHE A 45 6.04 5.01 -3.43
CA PHE A 45 6.07 3.93 -4.40
C PHE A 45 6.89 4.30 -5.65
N LYS A 46 6.54 5.44 -6.27
CA LYS A 46 7.24 5.93 -7.47
C LYS A 46 8.72 6.19 -7.21
N LYS A 47 9.06 6.70 -6.03
CA LYS A 47 10.42 7.10 -5.66
C LYS A 47 11.33 5.92 -5.33
N PHE A 48 10.81 4.87 -4.69
CA PHE A 48 11.64 3.82 -4.09
C PHE A 48 11.43 2.41 -4.65
N CYS A 49 10.40 2.18 -5.48
CA CYS A 49 10.01 0.84 -5.92
C CYS A 49 10.14 0.58 -7.43
N GLY A 50 10.60 1.56 -8.23
CA GLY A 50 10.58 1.48 -9.70
C GLY A 50 11.34 0.29 -10.34
N GLY A 51 12.35 -0.26 -9.65
CA GLY A 51 13.13 -1.41 -10.15
C GLY A 51 12.66 -2.79 -9.64
N LYS A 52 11.62 -2.85 -8.80
CA LYS A 52 11.18 -4.12 -8.20
C LYS A 52 10.09 -4.78 -9.05
N LYS A 53 10.22 -6.08 -9.27
CA LYS A 53 9.15 -6.90 -9.87
C LYS A 53 8.10 -7.20 -8.81
N LEU A 54 6.91 -6.64 -8.98
CA LEU A 54 5.81 -6.73 -8.02
C LEU A 54 4.71 -7.67 -8.53
N HIS A 55 4.10 -8.38 -7.59
CA HIS A 55 2.92 -9.20 -7.84
C HIS A 55 1.66 -8.34 -7.87
N TYR A 56 1.47 -7.51 -6.84
CA TYR A 56 0.28 -6.67 -6.67
C TYR A 56 0.39 -5.36 -7.44
N THR A 57 0.28 -5.45 -8.76
CA THR A 57 0.31 -4.28 -9.66
C THR A 57 -1.03 -3.55 -9.72
N LYS A 58 -1.01 -2.29 -10.20
CA LYS A 58 -2.22 -1.52 -10.52
C LYS A 58 -3.21 -2.32 -11.39
N ARG A 59 -2.70 -3.04 -12.40
CA ARG A 59 -3.52 -3.86 -13.31
C ARG A 59 -4.19 -5.00 -12.55
N LEU A 60 -3.46 -5.70 -11.68
CA LEU A 60 -4.02 -6.79 -10.88
C LEU A 60 -5.11 -6.28 -9.93
N CYS A 61 -4.85 -5.17 -9.21
CA CYS A 61 -5.86 -4.53 -8.36
C CYS A 61 -7.12 -4.14 -9.15
N GLN A 62 -6.95 -3.62 -10.37
CA GLN A 62 -8.08 -3.26 -11.25
C GLN A 62 -8.88 -4.49 -11.69
N THR A 63 -8.23 -5.58 -12.09
CA THR A 63 -8.90 -6.83 -12.43
C THR A 63 -9.65 -7.41 -11.23
N ALA A 64 -9.00 -7.43 -10.06
CA ALA A 64 -9.63 -7.91 -8.83
C ALA A 64 -10.83 -7.05 -8.40
N LEU A 65 -10.80 -5.73 -8.67
CA LEU A 65 -11.95 -4.85 -8.42
C LEU A 65 -13.13 -5.20 -9.33
N GLN A 66 -12.89 -5.55 -10.60
CA GLN A 66 -13.96 -6.02 -11.49
C GLN A 66 -14.60 -7.31 -10.98
N ASP A 67 -13.79 -8.28 -10.54
CA ASP A 67 -14.26 -9.52 -9.92
C ASP A 67 -15.08 -9.22 -8.64
N LEU A 68 -14.64 -8.27 -7.82
CA LEU A 68 -15.36 -7.82 -6.64
C LEU A 68 -16.73 -7.21 -7.00
N ILE A 69 -16.78 -6.36 -8.04
CA ILE A 69 -18.02 -5.71 -8.52
C ILE A 69 -19.05 -6.74 -8.99
N VAL A 70 -18.61 -7.80 -9.68
CA VAL A 70 -19.49 -8.91 -10.13
C VAL A 70 -19.76 -9.94 -9.02
N LYS A 71 -19.45 -9.60 -7.76
CA LYS A 71 -19.77 -10.35 -6.54
C LYS A 71 -19.05 -11.71 -6.42
N VAL A 72 -17.82 -11.83 -6.93
CA VAL A 72 -16.97 -12.98 -6.63
C VAL A 72 -16.71 -13.03 -5.11
N PRO A 73 -16.90 -14.18 -4.44
CA PRO A 73 -16.66 -14.29 -3.00
C PRO A 73 -15.20 -14.00 -2.61
N GLU A 74 -14.99 -13.44 -1.42
CA GLU A 74 -13.65 -13.10 -0.91
C GLU A 74 -12.67 -14.29 -0.97
N LYS A 75 -13.13 -15.49 -0.59
CA LYS A 75 -12.31 -16.72 -0.63
C LYS A 75 -11.79 -16.99 -2.04
N GLU A 76 -12.62 -16.75 -3.05
CA GLU A 76 -12.28 -16.97 -4.44
C GLU A 76 -11.41 -15.84 -5.00
N LEU A 77 -11.67 -14.58 -4.63
CA LEU A 77 -10.78 -13.45 -4.93
C LEU A 77 -9.36 -13.71 -4.44
N LYS A 78 -9.20 -14.13 -3.18
CA LYS A 78 -7.91 -14.48 -2.57
C LYS A 78 -7.22 -15.64 -3.31
N LYS A 79 -7.99 -16.64 -3.74
CA LYS A 79 -7.46 -17.79 -4.49
C LYS A 79 -6.97 -17.38 -5.88
N ARG A 80 -7.70 -16.52 -6.58
CA ARG A 80 -7.39 -16.09 -7.96
C ARG A 80 -6.24 -15.08 -8.02
N HIS A 81 -6.25 -14.09 -7.12
CA HIS A 81 -5.38 -12.91 -7.23
C HIS A 81 -4.30 -12.83 -6.15
N GLY A 82 -4.34 -13.72 -5.15
CA GLY A 82 -3.39 -13.77 -4.03
C GLY A 82 -4.03 -13.35 -2.70
N SER A 83 -3.47 -13.84 -1.60
CA SER A 83 -4.05 -13.69 -0.25
C SER A 83 -4.18 -12.24 0.22
N GLN A 84 -3.34 -11.33 -0.27
CA GLN A 84 -3.35 -9.92 0.12
C GLN A 84 -4.16 -9.03 -0.83
N ILE A 85 -4.83 -9.58 -1.85
CA ILE A 85 -5.54 -8.77 -2.87
C ILE A 85 -6.60 -7.84 -2.24
N MET A 86 -7.15 -8.23 -1.09
CA MET A 86 -8.13 -7.42 -0.35
C MET A 86 -7.58 -6.04 0.05
N HIS A 87 -6.26 -5.87 0.14
CA HIS A 87 -5.62 -4.60 0.46
C HIS A 87 -5.67 -3.58 -0.69
N CYS A 88 -5.97 -4.02 -1.93
CA CYS A 88 -6.23 -3.13 -3.05
C CYS A 88 -7.52 -2.32 -2.85
N PHE A 89 -8.45 -2.79 -2.02
CA PHE A 89 -9.79 -2.21 -1.92
C PHE A 89 -9.90 -1.18 -0.79
N SER A 90 -10.77 -0.19 -0.98
CA SER A 90 -11.19 0.71 0.09
C SER A 90 -12.23 0.04 0.98
N GLN A 91 -12.41 0.56 2.20
CA GLN A 91 -13.50 0.12 3.08
C GLN A 91 -14.87 0.30 2.41
N ASN A 92 -15.02 1.32 1.55
CA ASN A 92 -16.26 1.57 0.83
C ASN A 92 -16.53 0.51 -0.24
N ASP A 93 -15.49 0.07 -0.97
CA ASP A 93 -15.63 -1.02 -1.96
C ASP A 93 -16.07 -2.31 -1.26
N LEU A 94 -15.42 -2.66 -0.15
CA LEU A 94 -15.74 -3.86 0.62
C LEU A 94 -17.18 -3.81 1.16
N LYS A 95 -17.59 -2.68 1.74
CA LYS A 95 -18.97 -2.50 2.22
C LYS A 95 -20.00 -2.58 1.09
N LYS A 96 -19.69 -2.00 -0.07
CA LYS A 96 -20.61 -1.94 -1.21
C LYS A 96 -20.81 -3.31 -1.88
N PHE A 97 -19.76 -4.12 -1.96
CA PHE A 97 -19.75 -5.31 -2.79
C PHE A 97 -19.68 -6.64 -2.02
N LEU A 98 -19.15 -6.66 -0.79
CA LEU A 98 -19.15 -7.87 0.06
C LEU A 98 -20.30 -7.88 1.06
N PHE A 99 -20.73 -6.72 1.56
CA PHE A 99 -21.78 -6.68 2.57
C PHE A 99 -23.15 -6.79 1.90
N ARG A 100 -23.88 -7.89 2.16
CA ARG A 100 -25.34 -7.89 2.03
C ARG A 100 -25.92 -7.60 3.41
N PRO A 101 -26.87 -6.66 3.56
CA PRO A 101 -27.78 -6.78 4.69
C PRO A 101 -28.48 -8.13 4.51
N SER A 102 -28.28 -9.04 5.47
CA SER A 102 -29.09 -10.24 5.59
C SER A 102 -30.54 -9.78 5.65
N LYS A 103 -31.34 -10.06 4.61
CA LYS A 103 -32.79 -10.00 4.77
C LYS A 103 -33.12 -10.97 5.89
N SER A 104 -33.48 -10.41 7.05
CA SER A 104 -34.22 -11.11 8.09
C SER A 104 -35.41 -11.78 7.40
N LYS A 105 -35.49 -13.10 7.47
CA LYS A 105 -36.73 -13.80 7.16
C LYS A 105 -37.63 -13.53 8.36
N ASP A 106 -38.60 -12.65 8.16
CA ASP A 106 -39.83 -12.67 8.95
C ASP A 106 -40.64 -13.93 8.57
#